data_AF-A0A3B9LZD2-F1
#
_entry.id   AF-A0A3B9LZD2-F1
#
_cell.length_a   1.000
_cell.length_b   1.000
_cell.length_c   1.000
_cell.angle_alpha   90.00
_cell.angle_beta   90.00
_cell.angle_gamma   90.00
#
_symmetry.space_group_name_H-M   'P 1'
#
loop_
_entity.id
_entity.type
_entity.pdbx_description
1 polymer ?
#
loop_
_entity_poly.entity_id
_entity_poly.type
_entity_poly.pdbx_seq_one_letter_code
_entity_poly.pdbx_strand_id
1 'polypeptide(L)' 'MNKKLTGKKVAILVADGFEQVEMTKPREALDEAGAETKIVSLKPGQI' A
#
# COMPACT_ATOMS: atom_id res chain seq x y z
N MET A 1 0.63 6.07 21.61
CA MET A 1 -0.50 5.77 20.71
C MET A 1 -0.36 4.35 20.21
N ASN A 2 -1.39 3.51 20.35
CA ASN A 2 -1.34 2.11 19.96
C ASN A 2 -1.61 1.99 18.45
N LYS A 3 -0.57 1.72 17.66
CA LYS A 3 -0.67 1.53 16.20
C LYS A 3 -1.27 0.15 15.91
N LYS A 4 -2.55 0.12 15.50
CA LYS A 4 -3.38 -1.10 15.39
C LYS A 4 -2.83 -2.17 14.46
N LEU A 5 -2.01 -1.80 13.47
CA LEU A 5 -1.50 -2.71 12.44
C LEU A 5 0.00 -3.01 12.56
N THR A 6 0.62 -2.65 13.69
CA THR A 6 2.05 -2.91 13.95
C THR A 6 2.38 -4.39 13.72
N GLY A 7 3.41 -4.65 12.90
CA GLY A 7 3.87 -6.00 12.56
C GLY A 7 3.03 -6.72 11.49
N LYS A 8 2.02 -6.06 10.91
CA LYS A 8 1.28 -6.58 9.76
C LYS A 8 1.92 -6.13 8.46
N LYS A 9 1.97 -7.04 7.48
CA LYS A 9 2.39 -6.76 6.11
C LYS A 9 1.17 -6.71 5.22
N VAL A 10 1.05 -5.68 4.39
CA VAL A 10 -0.10 -5.48 3.48
C VAL A 10 0.42 -5.34 2.06
N ALA A 11 0.02 -6.25 1.18
CA ALA A 11 0.27 -6.14 -0.25
C ALA A 11 -0.82 -5.30 -0.90
N ILE A 12 -0.41 -4.28 -1.66
CA ILE A 12 -1.27 -3.42 -2.46
C ILE A 12 -1.09 -3.84 -3.91
N LEU A 13 -2.11 -4.51 -4.45
CA LEU A 13 -2.12 -4.97 -5.83
C LEU A 13 -2.50 -3.82 -6.75
N VAL A 14 -1.67 -3.54 -7.74
CA VAL A 14 -1.93 -2.53 -8.77
C VAL A 14 -1.69 -3.10 -10.16
N ALA A 15 -2.42 -2.55 -11.14
CA ALA A 15 -2.33 -2.91 -12.54
C ALA A 15 -2.28 -1.63 -13.39
N ASP A 16 -1.89 -1.77 -14.66
CA ASP A 16 -1.79 -0.64 -15.59
C ASP A 16 -3.12 0.13 -15.66
N GLY A 17 -3.05 1.47 -15.59
CA GLY A 17 -4.22 2.35 -15.73
C GLY A 17 -5.01 2.64 -14.45
N PHE A 18 -4.50 2.28 -13.27
CA PHE A 18 -5.08 2.71 -11.99
C PHE A 18 -4.85 4.20 -11.73
N GLU A 19 -5.75 4.83 -10.95
CA GLU A 19 -5.53 6.21 -10.50
C GLU A 19 -4.62 6.22 -9.26
N GLN A 20 -3.51 6.97 -9.32
CA GLN A 20 -2.54 7.01 -8.21
C GLN A 20 -3.16 7.49 -6.89
N VAL A 21 -4.15 8.38 -6.95
CA VAL A 21 -4.84 8.89 -5.76
C VAL A 21 -5.61 7.80 -5.02
N GLU A 22 -6.15 6.81 -5.74
CA GLU A 22 -6.90 5.69 -5.17
C GLU A 22 -6.00 4.76 -4.34
N MET A 23 -4.71 4.71 -4.66
CA MET A 23 -3.74 3.90 -3.91
C MET A 23 -3.01 4.70 -2.82
N THR A 24 -2.69 5.97 -3.09
CA THR A 24 -1.86 6.80 -2.20
C THR A 24 -2.50 7.00 -0.83
N LYS A 25 -3.77 7.44 -0.80
CA LYS A 25 -4.46 7.71 0.48
C LYS A 25 -4.65 6.45 1.33
N PRO A 26 -5.08 5.29 0.78
CA PRO A 26 -5.14 4.06 1.57
C PRO A 26 -3.77 3.58 2.05
N ARG A 27 -2.71 3.71 1.25
CA ARG A 27 -1.35 3.34 1.66
C ARG A 27 -0.90 4.17 2.87
N GLU A 28 -1.09 5.49 2.83
CA GLU A 28 -0.75 6.39 3.93
C GLU A 28 -1.48 6.02 5.23
N ALA A 29 -2.79 5.76 5.15
CA ALA A 29 -3.58 5.34 6.31
C ALA A 29 -3.08 4.03 6.93
N LEU A 30 -2.63 3.08 6.10
CA LEU A 30 -2.03 1.82 6.56
C LEU A 30 -0.68 2.04 7.23
N ASP A 31 0.17 2.88 6.65
CA ASP A 31 1.50 3.22 7.18
C ASP A 31 1.38 3.96 8.53
N GLU A 32 0.46 4.91 8.63
CA GLU A 32 0.14 5.62 9.88
C GLU A 32 -0.35 4.66 10.98
N ALA A 33 -1.18 3.68 10.60
CA ALA A 33 -1.66 2.62 11.48
C ALA A 33 -0.57 1.59 11.87
N GLY A 34 0.64 1.69 11.30
CA GLY A 34 1.81 0.87 11.63
C GLY A 34 1.99 -0.38 10.78
N ALA A 35 1.26 -0.51 9.67
CA ALA A 35 1.48 -1.60 8.73
C ALA A 35 2.76 -1.38 7.92
N GLU A 36 3.36 -2.47 7.44
CA GLU A 36 4.37 -2.45 6.38
C GLU A 36 3.66 -2.69 5.04
N THR A 37 3.54 -1.64 4.22
CA THR A 37 2.91 -1.74 2.89
C THR A 37 3.91 -2.13 1.81
N LYS A 38 3.48 -2.95 0.85
CA LYS A 38 4.24 -3.27 -0.37
C LYS A 38 3.37 -3.18 -1.60
N ILE A 39 3.83 -2.44 -2.60
CA ILE A 39 3.20 -2.39 -3.92
C ILE A 39 3.61 -3.65 -4.70
N VAL A 40 2.63 -4.33 -5.26
CA VAL A 40 2.80 -5.54 -6.05
C VAL A 40 2.08 -5.35 -7.38
N SER A 41 2.80 -5.55 -8.48
CA SER A 41 2.32 -5.38 -9.84
C SER A 41 2.50 -6.65 -10.65
N LEU A 42 1.72 -6.77 -11.73
CA LEU A 42 1.84 -7.89 -12.67
C LEU A 42 3.13 -7.83 -13.50
N LYS A 43 3.72 -6.65 -13.64
CA LYS A 43 4.95 -6.41 -14.43
C LYS A 43 6.03 -5.80 -13.54
N PRO A 44 7.31 -6.22 -13.69
CA PRO A 44 8.42 -5.58 -13.00
C PRO A 44 8.70 -4.19 -13.58
N GLY A 45 9.19 -3.26 -12.75
CA GLY A 45 9.58 -1.91 -13.16
C GLY A 45 8.59 -0.83 -12.74
N GLN A 46 8.52 0.26 -13.51
CA GLN A 46 7.51 1.30 -13.33
C GLN A 46 6.18 0.87 -13.95
N ILE A 47 5.11 1.30 -13.30
CA ILE A 47 3.70 1.05 -13.59
C ILE A 47 2.97 2.38 -13.50
#